data_AF-A0A3D1G4P2-F1
#
_entry.id   AF-A0A3D1G4P2-F1
#
_cell.length_a   1.000
_cell.length_b   1.000
_cell.length_c   1.000
_cell.angle_alpha   90.00
_cell.angle_beta   90.00
_cell.angle_gamma   90.00
#
_symmetry.space_group_name_H-M   'P 1'
#
loop_
_entity.id
_entity.type
_entity.pdbx_description
1 polymer ?
#
loop_
_entity_poly.entity_id
_entity_poly.type
_entity_poly.pdbx_seq_one_letter_code
_entity_poly.pdbx_strand_id
1 'polypeptide(L)'
;KGPYILEMQTYRYRGHSMSDPAKYRTREEVDTMRKQHDPLDQLKEIMVDQGVSDEAFREIDSKVKAVVSDAADFALSSPEPDP
;
A
#
# COMPACT_ATOMS: atom_id res chain seq x y z
N LYS A 1 -34.45 -9.53 -0.57
CA LYS A 1 -33.16 -9.00 -1.10
C LYS A 1 -32.28 -10.21 -1.38
N GLY A 2 -31.84 -10.40 -2.62
CA GLY A 2 -31.02 -11.54 -3.07
C GLY A 2 -29.52 -11.21 -3.07
N PRO A 3 -28.68 -12.10 -3.61
CA PRO A 3 -27.25 -11.85 -3.72
C PRO A 3 -26.92 -10.72 -4.72
N TYR A 4 -25.76 -10.11 -4.53
CA TYR A 4 -25.17 -9.13 -5.44
C TYR A 4 -23.71 -9.50 -5.71
N ILE A 5 -23.21 -9.07 -6.86
CA ILE A 5 -21.79 -9.14 -7.21
C ILE A 5 -21.25 -7.71 -7.21
N LEU A 6 -20.07 -7.52 -6.61
CA LEU A 6 -19.32 -6.28 -6.66
C LEU A 6 -17.92 -6.59 -7.18
N GLU A 7 -17.56 -6.00 -8.32
CA GLU A 7 -16.21 -6.05 -8.86
C GLU A 7 -15.43 -4.81 -8.40
N MET A 8 -14.27 -5.02 -7.78
CA MET A 8 -13.36 -3.94 -7.40
C MET A 8 -12.17 -3.93 -8.35
N GLN A 9 -12.22 -3.03 -9.33
CA GLN A 9 -11.11 -2.81 -10.24
C GLN A 9 -9.96 -2.13 -9.48
N THR A 10 -8.84 -2.82 -9.34
CA THR A 10 -7.66 -2.35 -8.61
C THR A 10 -6.37 -2.79 -9.29
N TYR A 11 -5.22 -2.39 -8.75
CA TYR A 11 -3.93 -2.60 -9.39
C TYR A 11 -2.85 -2.99 -8.38
N ARG A 12 -2.08 -4.05 -8.70
CA ARG A 12 -0.90 -4.45 -7.92
C ARG A 12 0.37 -3.85 -8.50
N TYR A 13 1.15 -3.14 -7.68
CA TYR A 13 2.41 -2.55 -8.16
C TYR A 13 3.54 -3.56 -8.32
N ARG A 14 3.57 -4.60 -7.48
CA ARG A 14 4.56 -5.69 -7.56
C ARG A 14 4.06 -6.82 -8.46
N GLY A 15 4.97 -7.74 -8.81
CA GLY A 15 4.66 -8.97 -9.53
C GLY A 15 3.65 -9.85 -8.80
N HIS A 16 3.30 -10.99 -9.40
CA HIS A 16 2.38 -11.95 -8.79
C HIS A 16 2.90 -12.48 -7.44
N SER A 17 4.22 -12.63 -7.32
CA SER A 17 4.93 -13.05 -6.11
C SER A 17 6.32 -12.42 -6.07
N MET A 18 7.10 -12.71 -5.03
CA MET A 18 8.51 -12.27 -4.93
C MET A 18 9.40 -12.81 -6.05
N SER A 19 9.03 -13.92 -6.69
CA SER A 19 9.78 -14.53 -7.79
C SER A 19 9.36 -14.02 -9.17
N ASP A 20 8.25 -13.29 -9.28
CA ASP A 20 7.73 -12.79 -10.57
C ASP A 20 8.22 -11.36 -10.86
N PRO A 21 9.09 -11.16 -11.87
CA PRO A 21 9.55 -9.83 -12.27
C PRO A 21 8.51 -9.03 -13.09
N ALA A 22 7.34 -9.58 -13.39
CA ALA A 22 6.24 -8.93 -14.11
C ALA A 22 6.56 -8.51 -15.56
N LYS A 23 7.25 -9.36 -16.33
CA LYS A 23 7.66 -9.08 -17.73
C LYS A 23 6.52 -8.96 -18.74
N TYR A 24 5.29 -9.27 -18.35
CA TYR A 24 4.09 -9.22 -19.20
C TYR A 24 3.42 -7.85 -19.25
N ARG A 25 3.98 -6.84 -18.57
CA ARG A 25 3.50 -5.46 -18.57
C ARG A 25 4.68 -4.49 -18.59
N THR A 26 4.42 -3.26 -19.01
CA THR A 26 5.47 -2.23 -19.10
C THR A 26 5.69 -1.56 -17.75
N ARG A 27 6.86 -0.94 -17.55
CA ARG A 27 7.11 -0.14 -16.34
C ARG A 27 6.27 1.12 -16.35
N GLU A 28 6.07 1.68 -17.53
CA GLU A 28 5.28 2.89 -17.79
C GLU A 28 3.81 2.71 -17.39
N GLU A 29 3.22 1.54 -17.62
CA GLU A 29 1.86 1.23 -17.16
C GLU A 29 1.77 1.28 -15.64
N VAL A 30 2.69 0.60 -14.95
CA VAL A 30 2.72 0.54 -13.47
C VAL A 30 2.96 1.94 -12.88
N ASP A 31 3.86 2.72 -13.48
CA ASP A 31 4.16 4.08 -13.03
C ASP A 31 2.99 5.04 -13.26
N THR A 32 2.26 4.88 -14.37
CA THR A 32 1.04 5.66 -14.63
C THR A 32 -0.02 5.35 -13.58
N MET A 33 -0.25 4.07 -13.31
CA MET A 33 -1.20 3.64 -12.27
C MET A 33 -0.83 4.17 -10.89
N ARG A 34 0.46 4.13 -10.52
CA ARG A 34 0.91 4.69 -9.24
C ARG A 34 0.74 6.20 -9.17
N LYS A 35 1.07 6.94 -10.22
CA LYS A 35 1.05 8.41 -10.17
C LYS A 35 -0.35 9.00 -10.28
N GLN A 36 -1.29 8.31 -10.92
CA GLN A 36 -2.61 8.85 -11.24
C GLN A 36 -3.75 8.18 -10.45
N HIS A 37 -3.51 6.97 -9.94
CA HIS A 37 -4.55 6.13 -9.33
C HIS A 37 -4.09 5.49 -8.00
N ASP A 38 -3.10 6.08 -7.32
CA ASP A 38 -2.76 5.64 -5.97
C ASP A 38 -3.90 6.04 -4.99
N PRO A 39 -4.46 5.08 -4.25
CA PRO A 39 -5.61 5.36 -3.38
C PRO A 39 -5.24 6.20 -2.15
N LEU A 40 -3.98 6.19 -1.70
CA LEU A 40 -3.53 7.03 -0.59
C LEU A 40 -3.38 8.48 -1.03
N ASP A 41 -2.81 8.71 -2.22
CA ASP A 41 -2.69 10.05 -2.78
C ASP A 41 -4.08 10.66 -3.05
N GLN A 42 -5.00 9.90 -3.65
CA GLN A 42 -6.38 10.35 -3.88
C GLN A 42 -7.13 10.67 -2.57
N LEU A 43 -6.99 9.81 -1.56
CA LEU A 43 -7.61 10.07 -0.25
C LEU A 43 -6.99 11.30 0.41
N LYS A 44 -5.67 11.47 0.31
CA LYS A 44 -4.97 12.63 0.85
C LYS A 44 -5.50 13.92 0.23
N GLU A 45 -5.64 13.99 -1.09
CA GLU A 45 -6.23 15.15 -1.78
C GLU A 45 -7.62 15.49 -1.25
N ILE A 46 -8.51 14.50 -1.17
CA ILE A 46 -9.88 14.67 -0.64
C ILE A 46 -9.86 15.22 0.80
N MET A 47 -8.96 14.71 1.64
CA MET A 47 -8.87 15.09 3.05
C MET A 47 -8.25 16.48 3.24
N VAL A 48 -7.26 16.85 2.41
CA VAL A 48 -6.69 18.20 2.39
C VAL A 48 -7.75 19.23 1.99
N ASP A 49 -8.57 18.92 0.98
CA ASP A 49 -9.71 19.75 0.58
C ASP A 49 -10.75 19.91 1.70
N GLN A 50 -10.82 18.94 2.62
CA GLN A 50 -11.67 18.98 3.82
C GLN A 50 -10.99 19.63 5.03
N GLY A 51 -9.79 20.19 4.87
CA GLY A 51 -9.08 20.94 5.90
C GLY A 51 -8.11 20.13 6.77
N VAL A 52 -7.80 18.89 6.39
CA VAL A 52 -6.74 18.12 7.06
C VAL A 52 -5.37 18.64 6.62
N SER A 53 -4.54 19.02 7.58
CA SER A 53 -3.19 19.55 7.31
C SER A 53 -2.24 18.49 6.74
N ASP A 54 -1.32 18.91 5.87
CA ASP A 54 -0.20 18.08 5.41
C ASP A 54 0.64 17.50 6.55
N GLU A 55 0.80 18.26 7.65
CA GLU A 55 1.51 17.84 8.85
C GLU A 55 0.92 16.57 9.46
N ALA A 56 -0.42 16.44 9.46
CA ALA A 56 -1.11 15.25 9.99
C ALA A 56 -0.72 13.97 9.23
N PHE A 57 -0.59 14.04 7.90
CA PHE A 57 -0.13 12.92 7.09
C PHE A 57 1.32 12.55 7.39
N ARG A 58 2.21 13.54 7.53
CA ARG A 58 3.62 13.31 7.90
C ARG A 58 3.75 12.63 9.27
N GLU A 59 2.93 13.05 10.24
CA GLU A 59 2.89 12.42 11.56
C GLU A 59 2.42 10.96 11.48
N ILE A 60 1.37 10.69 10.71
CA ILE A 60 0.85 9.33 10.50
C ILE A 60 1.91 8.45 9.81
N ASP A 61 2.54 8.94 8.75
CA ASP A 61 3.60 8.23 8.04
C ASP A 61 4.76 7.86 8.97
N SER A 62 5.18 8.80 9.82
CA SER A 62 6.25 8.57 10.80
C SER A 62 5.86 7.47 11.80
N LYS A 63 4.64 7.55 12.34
CA LYS A 63 4.11 6.54 13.29
C LYS A 63 4.00 5.17 12.64
N VAL A 64 3.47 5.08 11.42
CA VAL A 64 3.33 3.81 10.69
C VAL A 64 4.70 3.21 10.37
N LYS A 65 5.68 4.02 9.96
CA LYS A 65 7.05 3.54 9.71
C LYS A 65 7.68 2.96 10.97
N ALA A 66 7.52 3.61 12.12
CA ALA A 66 8.01 3.08 13.39
C ALA A 66 7.37 1.72 13.71
N VAL A 67 6.04 1.62 13.64
CA VAL A 67 5.31 0.35 13.87
C VAL A 67 5.77 -0.76 12.94
N VAL A 68 5.95 -0.48 11.66
CA VAL A 68 6.40 -1.48 10.67
C VAL A 68 7.85 -1.90 10.94
N SER A 69 8.73 -0.96 11.33
CA SER A 69 10.12 -1.27 11.69
C SER A 69 10.18 -2.16 12.92
N ASP A 70 9.50 -1.79 13.99
CA ASP A 70 9.47 -2.54 15.24
C ASP A 70 8.93 -3.97 15.01
N ALA A 71 7.88 -4.10 14.19
CA ALA A 71 7.32 -5.39 13.82
C ALA A 71 8.29 -6.24 12.99
N ALA A 72 9.04 -5.62 12.06
CA ALA A 72 10.05 -6.31 11.27
C ALA A 72 11.23 -6.78 12.14
N ASP A 73 11.71 -5.93 13.05
CA ASP A 73 12.80 -6.27 13.98
C ASP A 73 12.38 -7.41 14.92
N PHE A 74 11.15 -7.36 15.44
CA PHE A 74 10.59 -8.47 16.21
C PHE A 74 10.52 -9.77 15.39
N ALA A 75 10.02 -9.71 14.16
CA ALA A 75 9.90 -10.89 13.29
C ALA A 75 11.27 -11.51 12.95
N LEU A 76 12.31 -10.68 12.75
CA LEU A 76 13.66 -11.14 12.44
C LEU A 76 14.43 -11.68 13.65
N SER A 77 14.15 -11.16 14.85
CA SER A 77 14.82 -11.54 16.10
C SER A 77 14.12 -12.68 16.85
N SER A 78 12.88 -13.00 16.48
CA SER A 78 12.14 -14.10 17.09
C SER A 78 12.78 -15.45 16.76
N PRO A 79 12.91 -16.35 17.74
CA PRO A 79 13.42 -17.69 17.47
C PRO A 79 12.45 -18.48 16.59
N GLU A 80 12.99 -19.41 15.81
CA GLU A 80 12.17 -20.43 15.15
C GLU A 80 11.43 -21.28 16.20
N PRO A 81 10.26 -21.85 15.87
CA PRO A 81 9.56 -22.76 16.77
C PRO A 81 10.41 -24.00 17.06
N ASP A 82 10.20 -24.58 18.25
CA ASP A 82 10.80 -25.89 18.57
C ASP A 82 10.32 -26.96 17.56
N PRO A 83 11.20 -27.91 17.16
CA PRO A 83 10.89 -28.95 16.17
C PRO A 83 9.67 -29.83 16.49
#